data_AF-W6NAQ4-F1
#
_entry.id   AF-W6NAQ4-F1
#
_cell.length_a   1.000
_cell.length_b   1.000
_cell.length_c   1.000
_cell.angle_alpha   90.00
_cell.angle_beta   90.00
_cell.angle_gamma   90.00
#
_symmetry.space_group_name_H-M   'P 1'
#
loop_
_entity.id
_entity.type
_entity.pdbx_description
1 polymer ?
#
loop_
_entity_poly.entity_id
_entity_poly.type
_entity_poly.pdbx_seq_one_letter_code
_entity_poly.pdbx_strand_id
1 'polypeptide(L)'
;MPFVCCALLGLMLPSISGAGTNNKGSWQFPLRFPPYPCIVLTAQIDLYLTYTDNTGTEVDTVVHVLPTSTVDEDQSTCGKVLTVQNQSILSQILHINLDQYRGWSVRFAFTKDSRLNAAGEFALYQVNVTADYPATKTLFTNAPDSVYNYFLPVDLKNVPTVADTIYAHLNKSLACTAAQKFIINNDPKKGPLASFKLSYLQVEAFKVTTPQGGDKFDPKEICPRDQNVTDIVPIIVGSCLAGLIVITMVTYLIYRCQLPSEVLQLTGTHSRSSHVGPTDHPYVISTDTNFRLNSLED
;
A
#
# COMPACT_ATOMS: atom_id res chain seq x y z
N MET A 1 52.43 -5.51 -18.68
CA MET A 1 51.34 -5.61 -17.70
C MET A 1 51.33 -4.33 -16.89
N PRO A 2 50.28 -3.51 -17.04
CA PRO A 2 49.32 -3.37 -15.95
C PRO A 2 47.88 -3.62 -16.39
N PHE A 3 47.09 -3.97 -15.40
CA PHE A 3 45.76 -4.55 -15.47
C PHE A 3 44.68 -3.52 -15.84
N VAL A 4 43.96 -3.87 -16.91
CA VAL A 4 42.53 -3.71 -17.17
C VAL A 4 41.74 -2.88 -16.14
N CYS A 5 41.43 -1.65 -16.54
CA CYS A 5 40.41 -0.80 -15.95
C CYS A 5 39.03 -1.28 -16.43
N CYS A 6 38.36 -2.12 -15.64
CA CYS A 6 37.00 -2.59 -15.92
C CYS A 6 36.01 -1.50 -15.47
N ALA A 7 35.62 -0.64 -16.41
CA ALA A 7 34.52 0.29 -16.23
C ALA A 7 33.20 -0.47 -16.17
N LEU A 8 32.70 -0.75 -14.96
CA LEU A 8 31.27 -1.03 -14.73
C LEU A 8 30.51 0.29 -14.80
N LEU A 9 30.24 0.78 -16.01
CA LEU A 9 29.17 1.72 -16.24
C LEU A 9 27.88 0.91 -16.37
N GLY A 10 27.13 0.85 -15.26
CA GLY A 10 25.79 0.26 -15.25
C GLY A 10 24.90 0.99 -16.25
N LEU A 11 24.54 0.28 -17.31
CA LEU A 11 23.45 0.61 -18.21
C LEU A 11 22.16 0.73 -17.38
N MET A 12 21.78 1.96 -17.03
CA MET A 12 20.40 2.29 -16.69
C MET A 12 19.57 2.09 -17.95
N LEU A 13 18.99 0.90 -18.09
CA LEU A 13 17.88 0.68 -19.02
C LEU A 13 16.71 1.54 -18.53
N PRO A 14 16.17 2.47 -19.32
CA PRO A 14 14.85 3.00 -19.04
C PRO A 14 13.88 1.83 -19.16
N SER A 15 13.21 1.51 -18.06
CA SER A 15 12.07 0.59 -18.05
C SER A 15 11.10 1.08 -19.11
N ILE A 16 11.03 0.35 -20.23
CA ILE A 16 9.99 0.51 -21.24
C ILE A 16 8.70 0.11 -20.54
N SER A 17 7.99 1.10 -19.99
CA SER A 17 6.60 0.92 -19.60
C SER A 17 5.83 0.57 -20.86
N GLY A 18 5.38 -0.68 -20.92
CA GLY A 18 4.52 -1.16 -21.98
C GLY A 18 3.35 -0.20 -22.17
N ALA A 19 3.05 0.09 -23.43
CA ALA A 19 1.87 0.82 -23.85
C ALA A 19 0.62 0.01 -23.46
N GLY A 20 0.21 0.12 -22.20
CA GLY A 20 -1.11 -0.26 -21.75
C GLY A 20 -2.08 0.83 -22.20
N THR A 21 -3.16 0.45 -22.88
CA THR A 21 -4.32 1.31 -23.07
C THR A 21 -4.71 1.89 -21.70
N ASN A 22 -4.53 3.19 -21.50
CA ASN A 22 -4.73 3.84 -20.20
C ASN A 22 -6.23 3.87 -19.87
N ASN A 23 -6.77 2.78 -19.30
CA ASN A 23 -8.16 2.64 -18.84
C ASN A 23 -8.43 3.43 -17.54
N LYS A 24 -7.68 4.52 -17.32
CA LYS A 24 -7.75 5.39 -16.15
C LYS A 24 -8.77 6.49 -16.44
N GLY A 25 -9.91 6.46 -15.76
CA GLY A 25 -10.90 7.54 -15.84
C GLY A 25 -10.55 8.72 -14.94
N SER A 26 -11.12 9.89 -15.24
CA SER A 26 -10.99 11.09 -14.41
C SER A 26 -12.36 11.74 -14.24
N TRP A 27 -12.84 11.75 -13.01
CA TRP A 27 -14.14 12.24 -12.60
C TRP A 27 -13.97 13.36 -11.57
N GLN A 28 -14.85 14.36 -11.60
CA GLN A 28 -14.82 15.47 -10.66
C GLN A 28 -16.22 15.99 -10.43
N PHE A 29 -16.46 16.58 -9.26
CA PHE A 29 -17.69 17.27 -8.97
C PHE A 29 -17.45 18.52 -8.11
N PRO A 30 -18.09 19.66 -8.42
CA PRO A 30 -18.89 19.96 -9.63
C PRO A 30 -18.06 19.97 -10.94
N LEU A 31 -18.73 19.83 -12.09
CA LEU A 31 -18.08 19.82 -13.41
C LEU A 31 -17.71 21.22 -13.92
N ARG A 32 -18.41 22.29 -13.51
CA ARG A 32 -18.21 23.66 -14.03
C ARG A 32 -18.13 24.71 -12.92
N PHE A 33 -17.05 25.52 -12.95
CA PHE A 33 -16.87 26.90 -12.43
C PHE A 33 -17.27 27.17 -10.94
N PRO A 34 -16.79 28.28 -10.33
CA PRO A 34 -16.30 28.29 -8.95
C PRO A 34 -17.39 28.05 -7.89
N PRO A 35 -17.06 27.40 -6.75
CA PRO A 35 -15.71 27.01 -6.34
C PRO A 35 -15.24 25.73 -7.04
N TYR A 36 -13.94 25.52 -7.04
CA TYR A 36 -13.19 24.37 -7.59
C TYR A 36 -13.87 23.03 -7.26
N PRO A 37 -13.62 21.94 -8.02
CA PRO A 37 -14.23 20.65 -7.73
C PRO A 37 -13.92 20.26 -6.28
N CYS A 38 -14.96 20.02 -5.49
CA CYS A 38 -14.81 19.61 -4.10
C CYS A 38 -14.35 18.15 -3.98
N ILE A 39 -14.62 17.35 -5.02
CA ILE A 39 -14.15 15.97 -5.16
C ILE A 39 -13.51 15.82 -6.53
N VAL A 40 -12.33 15.23 -6.55
CA VAL A 40 -11.67 14.78 -7.76
C VAL A 40 -11.22 13.34 -7.57
N LEU A 41 -11.59 12.46 -8.49
CA LEU A 41 -11.19 11.06 -8.51
C LEU A 41 -10.59 10.72 -9.86
N THR A 42 -9.41 10.12 -9.87
CA THR A 42 -8.82 9.57 -11.08
C THR A 42 -8.34 8.16 -10.76
N ALA A 43 -8.86 7.15 -11.45
CA ALA A 43 -8.54 5.75 -11.16
C ALA A 43 -8.95 4.85 -12.32
N GLN A 44 -8.39 3.65 -12.35
CA GLN A 44 -8.99 2.50 -13.03
C GLN A 44 -9.85 1.74 -12.01
N ILE A 45 -11.11 1.51 -12.33
CA ILE A 45 -12.10 0.90 -11.42
C ILE A 45 -12.66 -0.36 -12.08
N ASP A 46 -12.47 -1.51 -11.42
CA ASP A 46 -13.06 -2.79 -11.82
C ASP A 46 -14.04 -3.26 -10.73
N LEU A 47 -15.26 -3.62 -11.11
CA LEU A 47 -16.28 -4.15 -10.22
C LEU A 47 -16.37 -5.66 -10.42
N TYR A 48 -16.23 -6.43 -9.35
CA TYR A 48 -16.38 -7.89 -9.34
C TYR A 48 -17.68 -8.19 -8.63
N LEU A 49 -18.70 -8.56 -9.41
CA LEU A 49 -20.07 -8.72 -8.93
C LEU A 49 -20.53 -10.16 -9.17
N THR A 50 -21.25 -10.70 -8.21
CA THR A 50 -22.00 -11.95 -8.38
C THR A 50 -23.48 -11.61 -8.46
N TYR A 51 -24.20 -12.28 -9.36
CA TYR A 51 -25.66 -12.22 -9.43
C TYR A 51 -26.24 -13.62 -9.52
N THR A 52 -27.45 -13.81 -9.00
CA THR A 52 -28.19 -15.05 -9.17
C THR A 52 -28.98 -14.94 -10.46
N ASP A 53 -28.76 -15.84 -11.40
CA ASP A 53 -29.50 -15.87 -12.66
C ASP A 53 -30.96 -16.34 -12.44
N ASN A 54 -31.77 -16.27 -13.50
CA ASN A 54 -33.18 -16.70 -13.43
C ASN A 54 -33.36 -18.21 -13.18
N THR A 55 -32.29 -19.01 -13.22
CA THR A 55 -32.29 -20.45 -12.90
C THR A 55 -31.93 -20.73 -11.44
N GLY A 56 -31.52 -19.70 -10.68
CA GLY A 56 -31.03 -19.82 -9.31
C GLY A 56 -29.52 -20.07 -9.21
N THR A 57 -28.78 -19.98 -10.32
CA THR A 57 -27.33 -20.20 -10.38
C THR A 57 -26.60 -18.89 -10.14
N GLU A 58 -25.57 -18.90 -9.28
CA GLU A 58 -24.70 -17.74 -9.10
C GLU A 58 -23.73 -17.59 -10.28
N VAL A 59 -23.66 -16.38 -10.82
CA VAL A 59 -22.80 -16.01 -11.96
C VAL A 59 -21.90 -14.86 -11.54
N ASP A 60 -20.59 -15.06 -11.67
CA ASP A 60 -19.57 -14.05 -11.43
C ASP A 60 -19.31 -13.25 -12.71
N THR A 61 -19.26 -11.93 -12.57
CA THR A 61 -18.97 -11.01 -13.67
C THR A 61 -18.02 -9.90 -13.25
N VAL A 62 -17.25 -9.41 -14.22
CA VAL A 62 -16.35 -8.27 -14.06
C VAL A 62 -16.84 -7.13 -14.94
N VAL A 63 -17.14 -6.01 -14.30
CA VAL A 63 -17.64 -4.80 -14.94
C VAL A 63 -16.59 -3.71 -14.83
N HIS A 64 -16.07 -3.28 -15.97
CA HIS A 64 -15.08 -2.22 -16.04
C HIS A 64 -15.77 -0.86 -16.11
N VAL A 65 -15.40 0.07 -15.23
CA VAL A 65 -15.84 1.47 -15.34
C VAL A 65 -14.94 2.16 -16.35
N LEU A 66 -15.46 2.42 -17.54
CA LEU A 66 -14.69 3.03 -18.62
C LEU A 66 -14.39 4.51 -18.34
N PRO A 67 -13.29 5.06 -18.87
CA PRO A 67 -13.00 6.49 -18.77
C PRO A 67 -14.08 7.42 -19.37
N THR A 68 -14.95 6.88 -20.24
CA THR A 68 -16.08 7.60 -20.83
C THR A 68 -17.28 7.73 -19.90
N SER A 69 -17.33 6.97 -18.80
CA SER A 69 -18.40 7.06 -17.80
C SER A 69 -18.52 8.49 -17.25
N THR A 70 -19.75 8.96 -17.02
CA THR A 70 -20.04 10.36 -16.70
C THR A 70 -20.39 10.56 -15.23
N VAL A 71 -20.13 11.77 -14.70
CA VAL A 71 -20.56 12.12 -13.34
C VAL A 71 -22.03 12.51 -13.37
N ASP A 72 -22.81 11.95 -12.46
CA ASP A 72 -24.21 12.33 -12.22
C ASP A 72 -24.24 13.61 -11.38
N GLU A 73 -24.54 14.75 -12.01
CA GLU A 73 -24.56 16.06 -11.32
C GLU A 73 -25.71 16.21 -10.33
N ASP A 74 -26.81 15.46 -10.51
CA ASP A 74 -27.99 15.53 -9.65
C ASP A 74 -27.81 14.70 -8.36
N GLN A 75 -27.04 13.62 -8.43
CA GLN A 75 -26.78 12.73 -7.28
C GLN A 75 -25.44 12.99 -6.58
N SER A 76 -24.47 13.60 -7.27
CA SER A 76 -23.20 14.02 -6.66
C SER A 76 -23.39 15.28 -5.81
N THR A 77 -22.57 15.43 -4.76
CA THR A 77 -22.69 16.57 -3.84
C THR A 77 -21.41 16.86 -3.08
N CYS A 78 -21.13 18.15 -2.86
CA CYS A 78 -20.03 18.65 -2.03
C CYS A 78 -20.33 18.65 -0.53
N GLY A 79 -21.53 18.25 -0.12
CA GLY A 79 -21.91 18.17 1.27
C GLY A 79 -23.37 17.75 1.42
N LYS A 80 -23.57 16.55 1.93
CA LYS A 80 -24.88 16.01 2.29
C LYS A 80 -24.76 15.20 3.57
N VAL A 81 -25.73 15.39 4.46
CA VAL A 81 -25.82 14.57 5.67
C VAL A 81 -26.47 13.25 5.32
N LEU A 82 -25.77 12.15 5.60
CA LEU A 82 -26.27 10.80 5.43
C LEU A 82 -26.48 10.16 6.79
N THR A 83 -27.60 9.47 6.96
CA THR A 83 -27.90 8.73 8.19
C THR A 83 -27.34 7.32 8.08
N VAL A 84 -26.36 7.00 8.93
CA VAL A 84 -25.74 5.67 9.03
C VAL A 84 -25.92 5.19 10.46
N GLN A 85 -26.57 4.05 10.68
CA GLN A 85 -26.87 3.52 12.02
C GLN A 85 -27.50 4.56 12.98
N ASN A 86 -28.49 5.33 12.51
CA ASN A 86 -29.13 6.46 13.23
C ASN A 86 -28.19 7.62 13.59
N GLN A 87 -27.01 7.69 12.98
CA GLN A 87 -26.07 8.78 13.16
C GLN A 87 -25.95 9.62 11.89
N SER A 88 -25.98 10.94 12.04
CA SER A 88 -25.79 11.89 10.95
C SER A 88 -24.32 12.06 10.63
N ILE A 89 -23.91 11.76 9.40
CA ILE A 89 -22.54 11.86 8.91
C ILE A 89 -22.49 12.84 7.73
N LEU A 90 -21.71 13.91 7.88
CA LEU A 90 -21.48 14.84 6.77
C LEU A 90 -20.62 14.16 5.72
N SER A 91 -21.14 14.09 4.50
CA SER A 91 -20.55 13.30 3.44
C SER A 91 -20.47 14.08 2.12
N GLN A 92 -19.43 13.77 1.35
CA GLN A 92 -19.28 14.18 -0.04
C GLN A 92 -19.51 12.97 -0.92
N ILE A 93 -20.33 13.13 -1.96
CA ILE A 93 -20.77 12.02 -2.80
C ILE A 93 -20.29 12.29 -4.22
N LEU A 94 -19.59 11.31 -4.79
CA LEU A 94 -19.30 11.24 -6.21
C LEU A 94 -20.07 10.06 -6.79
N HIS A 95 -21.02 10.35 -7.67
CA HIS A 95 -21.85 9.36 -8.34
C HIS A 95 -21.47 9.32 -9.82
N ILE A 96 -21.08 8.15 -10.31
CA ILE A 96 -20.61 7.94 -11.68
C ILE A 96 -21.56 6.99 -12.38
N ASN A 97 -22.15 7.44 -13.48
CA ASN A 97 -22.99 6.64 -14.36
C ASN A 97 -22.12 5.93 -15.40
N LEU A 98 -22.34 4.62 -15.56
CA LEU A 98 -21.57 3.81 -16.49
C LEU A 98 -22.23 3.88 -17.87
N ASP A 99 -21.81 4.82 -18.72
CA ASP A 99 -22.40 5.04 -20.06
C ASP A 99 -22.53 3.78 -20.92
N GLN A 100 -21.58 2.85 -20.79
CA GLN A 100 -21.55 1.56 -21.49
C GLN A 100 -22.53 0.52 -20.92
N TYR A 101 -23.05 0.74 -19.71
CA TYR A 101 -24.05 -0.09 -19.03
C TYR A 101 -25.23 0.79 -18.59
N ARG A 102 -26.19 1.02 -19.49
CA ARG A 102 -27.34 1.91 -19.21
C ARG A 102 -28.03 1.54 -17.90
N GLY A 103 -28.25 2.53 -17.03
CA GLY A 103 -28.88 2.37 -15.72
C GLY A 103 -27.93 1.94 -14.59
N TRP A 104 -26.67 1.61 -14.91
CA TRP A 104 -25.67 1.25 -13.92
C TRP A 104 -24.95 2.48 -13.39
N SER A 105 -24.58 2.42 -12.12
CA SER A 105 -23.78 3.47 -11.49
C SER A 105 -22.94 2.97 -10.33
N VAL A 106 -21.88 3.72 -10.02
CA VAL A 106 -21.06 3.55 -8.83
C VAL A 106 -21.04 4.85 -8.04
N ARG A 107 -21.27 4.73 -6.74
CA ARG A 107 -21.35 5.86 -5.82
C ARG A 107 -20.29 5.71 -4.74
N PHE A 108 -19.41 6.71 -4.65
CA PHE A 108 -18.39 6.84 -3.60
C PHE A 108 -18.82 7.92 -2.60
N ALA A 109 -18.77 7.62 -1.31
CA ALA A 109 -19.04 8.60 -0.25
C ALA A 109 -17.82 8.80 0.64
N PHE A 110 -17.38 10.06 0.72
CA PHE A 110 -16.26 10.51 1.54
C PHE A 110 -16.76 11.25 2.76
N THR A 111 -16.04 11.17 3.86
CA THR A 111 -16.35 11.92 5.08
C THR A 111 -15.09 12.49 5.72
N LYS A 112 -15.28 13.45 6.64
CA LYS A 112 -14.27 14.00 7.55
C LYS A 112 -14.67 13.77 9.02
N ASP A 113 -15.55 12.82 9.25
CA ASP A 113 -16.10 12.51 10.57
C ASP A 113 -15.11 11.67 11.37
N SER A 114 -14.81 12.09 12.60
CA SER A 114 -13.84 11.41 13.45
C SER A 114 -14.25 9.99 13.86
N ARG A 115 -15.55 9.65 13.79
CA ARG A 115 -16.04 8.29 14.06
C ARG A 115 -15.64 7.27 13.00
N LEU A 116 -15.23 7.74 11.82
CA LEU A 116 -14.72 6.93 10.71
C LEU A 116 -13.22 7.18 10.50
N ASN A 117 -12.49 7.45 11.59
CA ASN A 117 -11.06 7.72 11.61
C ASN A 117 -10.60 8.92 10.77
N ALA A 118 -11.52 9.80 10.34
CA ALA A 118 -11.20 10.92 9.44
C ALA A 118 -11.00 12.26 10.17
N ALA A 119 -10.36 12.25 11.34
CA ALA A 119 -10.16 13.46 12.15
C ALA A 119 -9.04 14.35 11.57
N GLY A 120 -9.41 15.42 10.85
CA GLY A 120 -8.44 16.27 10.14
C GLY A 120 -8.01 15.71 8.77
N GLU A 121 -8.65 14.62 8.37
CA GLU A 121 -8.43 13.89 7.12
C GLU A 121 -9.78 13.75 6.39
N PHE A 122 -9.75 13.27 5.15
CA PHE A 122 -10.93 12.70 4.51
C PHE A 122 -10.73 11.19 4.36
N ALA A 123 -11.81 10.42 4.44
CA ALA A 123 -11.81 8.98 4.21
C ALA A 123 -12.97 8.53 3.32
N LEU A 124 -12.73 7.56 2.44
CA LEU A 124 -13.78 6.88 1.67
C LEU A 124 -14.41 5.81 2.56
N TYR A 125 -15.67 5.98 2.96
CA TYR A 125 -16.29 5.08 3.94
C TYR A 125 -17.43 4.24 3.37
N GLN A 126 -17.99 4.62 2.22
CA GLN A 126 -19.07 3.88 1.58
C GLN A 126 -18.88 3.82 0.07
N VAL A 127 -19.09 2.63 -0.49
CA VAL A 127 -19.17 2.39 -1.93
C VAL A 127 -20.42 1.60 -2.21
N ASN A 128 -21.26 2.12 -3.10
CA ASN A 128 -22.48 1.44 -3.57
C ASN A 128 -22.42 1.28 -5.08
N VAL A 129 -22.89 0.13 -5.57
CA VAL A 129 -23.02 -0.14 -7.00
C VAL A 129 -24.47 -0.45 -7.29
N THR A 130 -25.05 0.27 -8.24
CA THR A 130 -26.39 -0.03 -8.78
C THR A 130 -26.22 -0.72 -10.11
N ALA A 131 -26.79 -1.92 -10.23
CA ALA A 131 -26.79 -2.74 -11.42
C ALA A 131 -28.22 -2.86 -11.97
N ASP A 132 -28.45 -2.27 -13.14
CA ASP A 132 -29.72 -2.39 -13.87
C ASP A 132 -29.61 -3.55 -14.88
N TYR A 133 -29.81 -4.77 -14.38
CA TYR A 133 -29.82 -5.98 -15.20
C TYR A 133 -30.89 -5.94 -16.31
N PRO A 134 -32.13 -5.46 -16.08
CA PRO A 134 -33.14 -5.29 -17.13
C PRO A 134 -32.66 -4.45 -18.32
N ALA A 135 -31.97 -3.34 -18.07
CA ALA A 135 -31.45 -2.47 -19.12
C ALA A 135 -30.24 -3.05 -19.88
N THR A 136 -29.62 -4.11 -19.35
CA THR A 136 -28.37 -4.71 -19.85
C THR A 136 -28.47 -6.21 -20.15
N LYS A 137 -29.68 -6.74 -20.35
CA LYS A 137 -29.94 -8.17 -20.63
C LYS A 137 -29.12 -8.77 -21.77
N THR A 138 -28.74 -7.97 -22.75
CA THR A 138 -27.92 -8.44 -23.88
C THR A 138 -26.45 -8.68 -23.50
N LEU A 139 -25.98 -8.07 -22.41
CA LEU A 139 -24.61 -8.18 -21.92
C LEU A 139 -24.47 -9.24 -20.82
N PHE A 140 -25.55 -9.53 -20.09
CA PHE A 140 -25.57 -10.49 -18.98
C PHE A 140 -26.60 -11.60 -19.26
N THR A 141 -26.10 -12.78 -19.62
CA THR A 141 -26.95 -13.94 -19.92
C THR A 141 -27.75 -14.36 -18.69
N ASN A 142 -29.05 -14.60 -18.88
CA ASN A 142 -30.01 -15.02 -17.85
C ASN A 142 -30.06 -14.12 -16.60
N ALA A 143 -29.65 -12.86 -16.70
CA ALA A 143 -29.64 -11.94 -15.57
C ALA A 143 -31.06 -11.68 -15.00
N PRO A 144 -31.15 -11.30 -13.71
CA PRO A 144 -32.40 -10.92 -13.06
C PRO A 144 -33.18 -9.85 -13.82
N ASP A 145 -34.50 -9.93 -13.71
CA ASP A 145 -35.42 -8.88 -14.19
C ASP A 145 -35.57 -7.71 -13.20
N SER A 146 -34.59 -7.50 -12.31
CA SER A 146 -34.62 -6.47 -11.27
C SER A 146 -33.33 -5.67 -11.20
N VAL A 147 -33.46 -4.42 -10.74
CA VAL A 147 -32.32 -3.57 -10.39
C VAL A 147 -31.78 -4.02 -9.04
N TYR A 148 -30.49 -4.29 -8.96
CA TYR A 148 -29.83 -4.70 -7.72
C TYR A 148 -28.90 -3.60 -7.21
N ASN A 149 -28.87 -3.39 -5.90
CA ASN A 149 -27.99 -2.42 -5.25
C ASN A 149 -27.02 -3.16 -4.32
N TYR A 150 -25.76 -3.24 -4.72
CA TYR A 150 -24.68 -3.71 -3.87
C TYR A 150 -24.28 -2.58 -2.94
N PHE A 151 -24.46 -2.77 -1.64
CA PHE A 151 -24.14 -1.76 -0.63
C PHE A 151 -23.03 -2.26 0.28
N LEU A 152 -22.04 -1.41 0.56
CA LEU A 152 -21.07 -1.67 1.62
C LEU A 152 -21.75 -1.40 2.97
N PRO A 153 -21.96 -2.40 3.84
CA PRO A 153 -22.48 -2.16 5.17
C PRO A 153 -21.46 -1.36 5.99
N VAL A 154 -21.88 -0.21 6.50
CA VAL A 154 -21.04 0.64 7.35
C VAL A 154 -21.40 0.39 8.80
N ASP A 155 -20.41 -0.03 9.58
CA ASP A 155 -20.50 -0.13 11.03
C ASP A 155 -19.59 0.91 11.66
N LEU A 156 -20.13 1.78 12.51
CA LEU A 156 -19.36 2.84 13.16
C LEU A 156 -18.50 2.30 14.31
N LYS A 157 -18.78 1.07 14.79
CA LYS A 157 -17.93 0.38 15.75
C LYS A 157 -16.76 -0.33 15.07
N ASN A 158 -16.98 -0.84 13.87
CA ASN A 158 -16.00 -1.56 13.06
C ASN A 158 -15.85 -0.83 11.73
N VAL A 159 -14.98 0.19 11.74
CA VAL A 159 -14.73 1.05 10.59
C VAL A 159 -14.41 0.19 9.36
N PRO A 160 -15.06 0.44 8.21
CA PRO A 160 -14.85 -0.38 7.03
C PRO A 160 -13.41 -0.22 6.53
N THR A 161 -12.78 -1.32 6.11
CA THR A 161 -11.37 -1.35 5.67
C THR A 161 -11.05 -0.33 4.58
N VAL A 162 -12.03 0.03 3.76
CA VAL A 162 -11.86 1.08 2.75
C VAL A 162 -11.58 2.45 3.38
N ALA A 163 -12.16 2.79 4.53
CA ALA A 163 -11.90 4.06 5.22
C ALA A 163 -10.50 4.09 5.84
N ASP A 164 -10.01 2.96 6.36
CA ASP A 164 -8.66 2.86 6.91
C ASP A 164 -7.56 2.78 5.83
N THR A 165 -7.93 2.58 4.56
CA THR A 165 -6.96 2.46 3.45
C THR A 165 -6.99 3.67 2.52
N ILE A 166 -8.19 4.20 2.25
CA ILE A 166 -8.42 5.32 1.33
C ILE A 166 -8.73 6.55 2.16
N TYR A 167 -7.67 7.15 2.71
CA TYR A 167 -7.71 8.39 3.45
C TYR A 167 -6.49 9.26 3.13
N ALA A 168 -6.61 10.56 3.33
CA ALA A 168 -5.49 11.50 3.30
C ALA A 168 -5.83 12.77 4.08
N HIS A 169 -4.81 13.55 4.44
CA HIS A 169 -5.01 14.83 5.08
C HIS A 169 -5.81 15.79 4.20
N LEU A 170 -6.57 16.69 4.83
CA LEU A 170 -7.25 17.76 4.09
C LEU A 170 -6.21 18.63 3.36
N ASN A 171 -6.56 19.10 2.16
CA ASN A 171 -5.66 19.82 1.23
C ASN A 171 -4.47 18.98 0.72
N LYS A 172 -4.67 17.66 0.65
CA LYS A 172 -3.77 16.69 0.02
C LYS A 172 -4.58 15.76 -0.85
N SER A 173 -3.94 15.17 -1.85
CA SER A 173 -4.54 14.08 -2.63
C SER A 173 -3.92 12.75 -2.22
N LEU A 174 -4.71 11.69 -2.08
CA LEU A 174 -4.18 10.34 -1.89
C LEU A 174 -3.79 9.78 -3.25
N ALA A 175 -2.57 9.26 -3.41
CA ALA A 175 -2.09 8.60 -4.62
C ALA A 175 -1.63 7.15 -4.35
N CYS A 176 -2.16 6.21 -5.14
CA CYS A 176 -1.84 4.79 -5.12
C CYS A 176 -1.70 4.24 -6.53
N THR A 177 -0.51 3.79 -6.87
CA THR A 177 -0.20 3.05 -8.09
C THR A 177 -0.61 1.59 -7.96
N ALA A 178 -0.36 0.97 -6.80
CA ALA A 178 -0.72 -0.42 -6.57
C ALA A 178 -2.24 -0.65 -6.60
N ALA A 179 -2.64 -1.78 -7.17
CA ALA A 179 -4.03 -2.20 -7.18
C ALA A 179 -4.50 -2.60 -5.76
N GLN A 180 -5.68 -2.11 -5.39
CA GLN A 180 -6.31 -2.37 -4.10
C GLN A 180 -7.71 -2.91 -4.33
N LYS A 181 -8.00 -4.08 -3.75
CA LYS A 181 -9.31 -4.74 -3.84
C LYS A 181 -10.01 -4.66 -2.49
N PHE A 182 -11.26 -4.23 -2.51
CA PHE A 182 -12.11 -4.07 -1.33
C PHE A 182 -13.40 -4.84 -1.50
N ILE A 183 -13.87 -5.44 -0.42
CA ILE A 183 -15.12 -6.20 -0.38
C ILE A 183 -16.27 -5.22 -0.15
N ILE A 184 -17.31 -5.29 -0.98
CA ILE A 184 -18.60 -4.61 -0.77
C ILE A 184 -19.50 -5.49 0.09
N ASN A 185 -19.63 -6.76 -0.30
CA ASN A 185 -20.37 -7.76 0.45
C ASN A 185 -19.72 -9.14 0.33
N ASN A 186 -19.56 -9.81 1.46
CA ASN A 186 -19.15 -11.21 1.56
C ASN A 186 -20.09 -12.06 2.42
N ASP A 187 -21.17 -11.47 2.93
CA ASP A 187 -22.14 -12.17 3.76
C ASP A 187 -23.31 -12.62 2.86
N PRO A 188 -23.47 -13.94 2.61
CA PRO A 188 -24.54 -14.46 1.77
C PRO A 188 -25.94 -14.09 2.30
N LYS A 189 -26.08 -13.78 3.59
CA LYS A 189 -27.36 -13.37 4.20
C LYS A 189 -27.73 -11.93 3.86
N LYS A 190 -26.76 -11.09 3.49
CA LYS A 190 -26.96 -9.67 3.16
C LYS A 190 -27.03 -9.40 1.67
N GLY A 191 -26.64 -10.37 0.85
CA GLY A 191 -26.69 -10.29 -0.60
C GLY A 191 -25.64 -11.20 -1.26
N PRO A 192 -25.55 -11.15 -2.61
CA PRO A 192 -24.51 -11.84 -3.35
C PRO A 192 -23.14 -11.20 -3.11
N LEU A 193 -22.09 -11.96 -3.44
CA LEU A 193 -20.71 -11.50 -3.32
C LEU A 193 -20.47 -10.27 -4.22
N ALA A 194 -19.80 -9.27 -3.67
CA ALA A 194 -19.38 -8.11 -4.44
C ALA A 194 -18.09 -7.52 -3.89
N SER A 195 -17.24 -7.06 -4.80
CA SER A 195 -16.00 -6.36 -4.48
C SER A 195 -15.65 -5.38 -5.60
N PHE A 196 -14.82 -4.39 -5.30
CA PHE A 196 -14.28 -3.46 -6.30
C PHE A 196 -12.77 -3.38 -6.17
N LYS A 197 -12.11 -3.06 -7.27
CA LYS A 197 -10.66 -2.87 -7.34
C LYS A 197 -10.35 -1.50 -7.91
N LEU A 198 -9.52 -0.75 -7.18
CA LEU A 198 -8.98 0.54 -7.61
C LEU A 198 -7.51 0.35 -7.98
N SER A 199 -7.10 0.85 -9.14
CA SER A 199 -5.70 0.89 -9.58
C SER A 199 -5.36 2.27 -10.09
N TYR A 200 -4.10 2.72 -9.94
CA TYR A 200 -3.67 4.07 -10.33
C TYR A 200 -4.58 5.18 -9.74
N LEU A 201 -5.01 4.99 -8.50
CA LEU A 201 -5.88 5.88 -7.77
C LEU A 201 -5.15 7.19 -7.46
N GLN A 202 -5.78 8.31 -7.79
CA GLN A 202 -5.50 9.60 -7.20
C GLN A 202 -6.84 10.25 -6.83
N VAL A 203 -7.05 10.54 -5.56
CA VAL A 203 -8.32 11.08 -5.06
C VAL A 203 -8.10 12.21 -4.08
N GLU A 204 -8.95 13.21 -4.16
CA GLU A 204 -9.03 14.31 -3.21
C GLU A 204 -10.50 14.63 -2.96
N ALA A 205 -10.89 14.65 -1.70
CA ALA A 205 -12.22 15.04 -1.27
C ALA A 205 -12.11 16.22 -0.29
N PHE A 206 -13.22 16.95 -0.13
CA PHE A 206 -13.28 18.19 0.64
C PHE A 206 -12.27 19.24 0.18
N LYS A 207 -11.98 19.25 -1.12
CA LYS A 207 -11.10 20.23 -1.75
C LYS A 207 -11.69 21.63 -1.61
N VAL A 208 -10.86 22.56 -1.13
CA VAL A 208 -11.21 23.99 -0.98
C VAL A 208 -10.27 24.91 -1.78
N THR A 209 -9.20 24.34 -2.33
CA THR A 209 -8.11 25.04 -3.00
C THR A 209 -8.33 25.15 -4.51
N THR A 210 -7.89 26.28 -5.07
CA THR A 210 -7.72 26.47 -6.52
C THR A 210 -6.69 25.49 -7.07
N PRO A 211 -6.88 24.92 -8.27
CA PRO A 211 -5.78 24.33 -9.04
C PRO A 211 -4.60 25.30 -9.12
N GLN A 212 -3.48 24.98 -8.49
CA GLN A 212 -2.24 25.77 -8.59
C GLN A 212 -1.43 25.23 -9.77
N GLY A 213 -1.08 26.08 -10.74
CA GLY A 213 -0.18 25.69 -11.83
C GLY A 213 -0.76 24.73 -12.88
N GLY A 214 -2.08 24.56 -12.94
CA GLY A 214 -2.74 23.64 -13.88
C GLY A 214 -2.91 22.21 -13.34
N ASP A 215 -2.40 21.93 -12.14
CA ASP A 215 -2.60 20.65 -11.47
C ASP A 215 -4.00 20.56 -10.86
N LYS A 216 -4.72 19.48 -11.22
CA LYS A 216 -6.09 19.22 -10.77
C LYS A 216 -6.18 18.88 -9.28
N PHE A 217 -5.07 18.45 -8.70
CA PHE A 217 -4.97 17.91 -7.34
C PHE A 217 -4.01 18.75 -6.49
N ASP A 218 -4.27 18.74 -5.19
CA ASP A 218 -3.32 19.22 -4.18
C ASP A 218 -2.14 18.23 -4.01
N PRO A 219 -1.07 18.63 -3.29
CA PRO A 219 0.12 17.79 -3.12
C PRO A 219 -0.23 16.37 -2.68
N LYS A 220 0.37 15.39 -3.35
CA LYS A 220 0.04 13.98 -3.16
C LYS A 220 0.66 13.38 -1.89
N GLU A 221 -0.13 12.58 -1.18
CA GLU A 221 0.27 11.63 -0.15
C GLU A 221 0.26 10.23 -0.75
N ILE A 222 1.37 9.51 -0.62
CA ILE A 222 1.51 8.15 -1.16
C ILE A 222 0.91 7.18 -0.15
N CYS A 223 0.01 6.30 -0.59
CA CYS A 223 -0.62 5.37 0.33
C CYS A 223 0.34 4.33 0.90
N PRO A 224 0.04 3.76 2.09
CA PRO A 224 0.94 2.83 2.78
C PRO A 224 1.36 1.61 1.94
N ARG A 225 0.53 1.18 0.98
CA ARG A 225 0.80 0.04 0.11
C ARG A 225 1.87 0.32 -0.96
N ASP A 226 2.02 1.58 -1.35
CA ASP A 226 3.05 2.05 -2.28
C ASP A 226 4.29 2.56 -1.55
N GLN A 227 4.16 2.86 -0.25
CA GLN A 227 5.30 3.14 0.60
C GLN A 227 6.09 1.84 0.76
N ASN A 228 7.24 1.75 0.10
CA ASN A 228 8.20 0.65 0.29
C ASN A 228 8.81 0.75 1.70
N VAL A 229 8.03 0.45 2.74
CA VAL A 229 8.50 0.37 4.14
C VAL A 229 9.54 -0.75 4.29
N THR A 230 9.53 -1.73 3.38
CA THR A 230 10.55 -2.78 3.30
C THR A 230 11.93 -2.28 2.86
N ASP A 231 12.05 -1.09 2.28
CA ASP A 231 13.37 -0.55 1.89
C ASP A 231 13.97 0.33 3.00
N ILE A 232 13.15 1.01 3.80
CA ILE A 232 13.69 1.96 4.81
C ILE A 232 14.38 1.22 5.97
N VAL A 233 13.83 0.09 6.42
CA VAL A 233 14.37 -0.64 7.57
C VAL A 233 15.74 -1.27 7.25
N PRO A 234 15.93 -2.04 6.15
CA PRO A 234 17.24 -2.57 5.79
C PRO A 234 18.28 -1.48 5.51
N ILE A 235 17.89 -0.33 4.96
CA ILE A 235 18.82 0.79 4.71
C ILE A 235 19.34 1.36 6.03
N ILE A 236 18.46 1.59 7.01
CA ILE A 236 18.86 2.11 8.33
C ILE A 236 19.74 1.10 9.05
N VAL A 237 19.32 -0.17 9.11
CA VAL A 237 20.07 -1.24 9.78
C VAL A 237 21.43 -1.46 9.11
N GLY A 238 21.48 -1.48 7.78
CA GLY A 238 22.73 -1.61 7.03
C GLY A 238 23.69 -0.44 7.27
N SER A 239 23.17 0.79 7.33
CA SER A 239 23.97 1.98 7.59
C SER A 239 24.57 1.99 9.01
N CYS A 240 23.78 1.60 10.02
CA CYS A 240 24.26 1.48 11.40
C CYS A 240 25.34 0.41 11.53
N LEU A 241 25.15 -0.77 10.92
CA LEU A 241 26.13 -1.86 10.95
C LEU A 241 27.45 -1.44 10.27
N ALA A 242 27.38 -0.82 9.09
CA ALA A 242 28.56 -0.32 8.39
C ALA A 242 29.30 0.75 9.20
N GLY A 243 28.58 1.68 9.82
CA GLY A 243 29.15 2.70 10.70
C GLY A 243 29.93 2.11 11.89
N LEU A 244 29.36 1.11 12.56
CA LEU A 244 30.03 0.42 13.68
C LEU A 244 31.30 -0.31 13.23
N ILE A 245 31.30 -0.92 12.05
CA ILE A 245 32.49 -1.59 11.50
C ILE A 245 33.60 -0.56 11.25
N VAL A 246 33.28 0.59 10.66
CA VAL A 246 34.28 1.64 10.40
C VAL A 246 34.86 2.19 11.71
N ILE A 247 34.00 2.48 12.69
CA ILE A 247 34.45 2.99 14.01
C ILE A 247 35.36 1.98 14.72
N THR A 248 34.97 0.70 14.73
CA THR A 248 35.80 -0.36 15.35
C THR A 248 37.13 -0.53 14.62
N MET A 249 37.13 -0.44 13.29
CA MET A 249 38.35 -0.54 12.49
C MET A 249 39.32 0.63 12.74
N VAL A 250 38.81 1.86 12.80
CA VAL A 250 39.62 3.06 13.13
C VAL A 250 40.18 2.96 14.55
N THR A 251 39.35 2.58 15.52
CA THR A 251 39.77 2.41 16.92
C THR A 251 40.86 1.34 17.04
N TYR A 252 40.71 0.22 16.33
CA TYR A 252 41.70 -0.84 16.29
C TYR A 252 43.03 -0.36 15.68
N LEU A 253 43.00 0.40 14.58
CA LEU A 253 44.21 0.94 13.99
C LEU A 253 44.92 1.94 14.92
N ILE A 254 44.18 2.83 15.58
CA ILE A 254 44.76 3.78 16.54
C ILE A 254 45.40 3.01 17.70
N TYR A 255 44.67 2.05 18.27
CA TYR A 255 45.17 1.20 19.34
C TYR A 255 46.46 0.50 18.90
N ARG A 256 46.46 -0.14 17.72
CA ARG A 256 47.61 -0.85 17.16
C ARG A 256 48.81 0.05 16.86
N CYS A 257 48.59 1.28 16.40
CA CYS A 257 49.65 2.25 16.16
C CYS A 257 50.24 2.83 17.46
N GLN A 258 49.48 2.80 18.56
CA GLN A 258 49.94 3.25 19.88
C GLN A 258 50.58 2.15 20.73
N LEU A 259 50.59 0.89 20.28
CA LEU A 259 51.34 -0.16 20.97
C LEU A 259 52.85 0.12 20.86
N PRO A 260 53.56 0.36 21.98
CA PRO A 260 55.00 0.47 21.99
C PRO A 260 55.64 -0.84 21.53
N SER A 261 56.74 -0.76 20.78
CA SER A 261 57.49 -1.89 20.21
C SER A 261 58.08 -2.88 21.23
N GLU A 262 57.87 -2.70 22.53
CA GLU A 262 58.46 -3.53 23.59
C GLU A 262 57.69 -4.84 23.87
N VAL A 263 56.45 -5.00 23.42
CA VAL A 263 55.65 -6.22 23.71
C VAL A 263 55.66 -7.24 22.55
N LEU A 264 56.14 -6.86 21.36
CA LEU A 264 56.17 -7.74 20.18
C LEU A 264 57.43 -8.60 20.05
N GLN A 265 58.36 -8.54 21.02
CA GLN A 265 59.58 -9.38 21.05
C GLN A 265 59.50 -10.62 21.95
N LEU A 266 58.41 -10.85 22.68
CA LEU A 266 58.31 -12.00 23.61
C LEU A 266 57.69 -13.27 23.00
N THR A 267 57.26 -13.28 21.73
CA THR A 267 56.72 -14.48 21.06
C THR A 267 57.58 -14.99 19.90
N GLY A 268 58.76 -14.42 19.68
CA GLY A 268 59.68 -14.86 18.65
C GLY A 268 61.08 -15.09 19.21
N THR A 269 61.59 -16.31 19.07
CA THR A 269 63.01 -16.72 19.20
C THR A 269 63.58 -16.96 20.60
N HIS A 270 63.47 -18.20 21.09
CA HIS A 270 64.67 -19.03 21.28
C HIS A 270 64.31 -20.52 21.37
N SER A 271 64.24 -21.17 20.21
CA SER A 271 64.39 -22.62 20.14
C SER A 271 65.88 -22.94 20.03
N ARG A 272 66.31 -23.89 20.86
CA ARG A 272 67.39 -24.88 20.60
C ARG A 272 68.82 -24.50 21.00
N SER A 273 69.28 -25.10 22.10
CA SER A 273 70.54 -25.86 22.08
C SER A 273 70.50 -26.99 23.11
N SER A 274 70.98 -28.15 22.70
CA SER A 274 70.91 -29.46 23.34
C SER A 274 72.18 -29.73 24.14
N HIS A 275 72.09 -30.25 25.38
CA HIS A 275 73.00 -31.29 25.86
C HIS A 275 72.56 -31.92 27.22
N VAL A 276 72.26 -33.22 27.15
CA VAL A 276 72.56 -34.34 28.09
C VAL A 276 72.23 -34.24 29.59
N GLY A 277 71.47 -35.24 30.05
CA GLY A 277 71.53 -35.77 31.42
C GLY A 277 70.18 -36.32 31.94
N PRO A 278 70.01 -37.63 32.17
CA PRO A 278 68.73 -38.24 32.50
C PRO A 278 68.52 -38.41 34.01
N THR A 279 67.30 -38.19 34.51
CA THR A 279 66.66 -38.94 35.63
C THR A 279 65.29 -38.35 36.02
N ASP A 280 64.32 -39.25 36.18
CA ASP A 280 63.22 -39.27 37.14
C ASP A 280 62.04 -38.28 37.06
N HIS A 281 60.91 -38.83 36.57
CA HIS A 281 59.58 -38.92 37.20
C HIS A 281 58.82 -37.65 37.72
N PRO A 282 57.47 -37.74 37.89
CA PRO A 282 56.53 -36.83 37.25
C PRO A 282 55.89 -35.81 38.21
N TYR A 283 55.26 -34.76 37.67
CA TYR A 283 54.20 -34.07 38.39
C TYR A 283 53.05 -33.66 37.47
N VAL A 284 51.91 -34.27 37.75
CA VAL A 284 50.55 -33.97 37.30
C VAL A 284 50.11 -32.66 37.97
N ILE A 285 49.46 -31.74 37.26
CA ILE A 285 48.27 -31.01 37.73
C ILE A 285 47.39 -30.73 36.52
N SER A 286 46.23 -31.36 36.56
CA SER A 286 45.06 -31.09 35.73
C SER A 286 44.27 -29.94 36.36
N THR A 287 43.78 -29.00 35.55
CA THR A 287 42.51 -28.32 35.82
C THR A 287 41.79 -28.10 34.50
N ASP A 288 40.92 -29.07 34.20
CA ASP A 288 39.76 -28.95 33.33
C ASP A 288 38.82 -27.84 33.80
N THR A 289 38.35 -27.01 32.86
CA THR A 289 36.97 -26.49 32.91
C THR A 289 36.39 -26.48 31.49
N ASN A 290 35.79 -27.62 31.15
CA ASN A 290 34.81 -27.76 30.08
C ASN A 290 33.51 -27.05 30.50
N PHE A 291 33.04 -26.07 29.73
CA PHE A 291 31.64 -25.63 29.74
C PHE A 291 30.92 -26.31 28.57
N ARG A 292 30.03 -27.24 28.92
CA ARG A 292 29.17 -28.01 28.01
C ARG A 292 28.13 -27.13 27.32
N LEU A 293 28.06 -27.28 26.00
CA LEU A 293 26.82 -27.18 25.21
C LEU A 293 25.79 -28.16 25.76
N ASN A 294 24.53 -27.74 25.88
CA ASN A 294 23.40 -28.65 25.71
C ASN A 294 22.49 -28.08 24.61
N SER A 295 22.16 -28.99 23.71
CA SER A 295 21.34 -28.86 22.51
C SER A 295 20.31 -29.98 22.56
N LEU A 296 19.20 -29.75 21.86
CA LEU A 296 18.24 -30.71 21.31
C LEU A 296 17.13 -31.31 22.22
N GLU A 297 15.91 -31.12 21.71
CA GLU A 297 14.81 -32.11 21.52
C GLU A 297 14.25 -32.87 22.74
N ASP A 298 13.03 -32.51 23.14
CA ASP A 298 11.77 -33.19 22.76
C ASP A 298 10.58 -32.21 22.89
#